data_AF-A0A914YEE8-F1
#
_entry.id   AF-A0A914YEE8-F1
#
_cell.length_a   1.000
_cell.length_b   1.000
_cell.length_c   1.000
_cell.angle_alpha   90.00
_cell.angle_beta   90.00
_cell.angle_gamma   90.00
#
_symmetry.space_group_name_H-M   'P 1'
#
loop_
_entity.id
_entity.type
_entity.pdbx_description
1 polymer ?
#
loop_
_entity_poly.entity_id
_entity_poly.type
_entity_poly.pdbx_seq_one_letter_code
_entity_poly.pdbx_strand_id
1 'polypeptide(L)'
;MTNGCLSMGREFNPDGFKKRVDAHDPNHWVGTLGNVKNGKYENHHNHKVSLFGRNSVIGRGIVLFENRDDGGEFSTRESQQIGSVGRPVACGIVGRLGGSFV
;
A
#
# COMPACT_ATOMS: atom_id res chain seq x y z
N MET A 1 -1.24 -15.49 -3.19
CA MET A 1 -0.67 -15.45 -1.81
C MET A 1 -0.19 -16.84 -1.47
N THR A 2 1.12 -17.07 -1.45
CA THR A 2 1.72 -18.41 -1.26
C THR A 2 2.33 -18.61 0.12
N ASN A 3 2.75 -17.53 0.79
CA ASN A 3 3.35 -17.55 2.11
C ASN A 3 2.83 -16.38 2.97
N GLY A 4 1.52 -16.32 3.17
CA GLY A 4 0.84 -15.26 3.91
C GLY A 4 1.25 -13.85 3.43
N CYS A 5 1.31 -12.90 4.37
CA CYS A 5 1.62 -11.50 4.07
C CYS A 5 3.06 -11.29 3.59
N LEU A 6 3.98 -12.21 3.93
CA LEU A 6 5.37 -12.15 3.45
C LEU A 6 5.47 -12.40 1.94
N SER A 7 4.46 -13.03 1.33
CA SER A 7 4.39 -13.23 -0.12
C SER A 7 3.78 -12.07 -0.92
N MET A 8 3.48 -10.93 -0.29
CA MET A 8 2.84 -9.78 -0.96
C MET A 8 3.80 -8.94 -1.82
N GLY A 9 5.12 -9.13 -1.67
CA GLY A 9 6.12 -8.40 -2.44
C GLY A 9 6.26 -6.93 -2.00
N ARG A 10 6.63 -6.07 -2.94
CA ARG A 10 6.85 -4.63 -2.68
C ARG A 10 5.58 -3.83 -2.87
N GLU A 11 5.54 -2.66 -2.25
CA GLU A 11 4.48 -1.67 -2.43
C GLU A 11 4.29 -1.30 -3.92
N PHE A 12 3.04 -1.12 -4.32
CA PHE A 12 2.68 -0.95 -5.72
C PHE A 12 3.12 0.44 -6.25
N ASN A 13 4.12 0.44 -7.14
CA ASN A 13 4.70 1.66 -7.71
C ASN A 13 4.83 1.54 -9.24
N PRO A 14 3.72 1.67 -9.99
CA PRO A 14 3.75 1.59 -11.45
C PRO A 14 4.48 2.78 -12.10
N ASP A 15 4.57 3.92 -11.40
CA ASP A 15 5.22 5.15 -11.87
C ASP A 15 6.75 5.12 -11.76
N GLY A 16 7.30 4.16 -11.00
CA GLY A 16 8.73 3.97 -10.89
C GLY A 16 9.44 5.07 -10.08
N PHE A 17 8.71 5.81 -9.24
CA PHE A 17 9.31 6.79 -8.35
C PHE A 17 10.31 6.12 -7.42
N LYS A 18 11.56 6.58 -7.40
CA LYS A 18 12.64 5.94 -6.63
C LYS A 18 12.50 6.16 -5.13
N LYS A 19 12.03 7.35 -4.75
CA LYS A 19 11.85 7.75 -3.36
C LYS A 19 10.39 7.53 -2.97
N ARG A 20 10.18 6.95 -1.80
CA ARG A 20 8.87 6.89 -1.16
C ARG A 20 8.57 8.23 -0.48
N VAL A 21 7.33 8.67 -0.60
CA VAL A 21 6.82 9.89 0.04
C VAL A 21 5.45 9.58 0.62
N ASP A 22 5.00 10.42 1.55
CA ASP A 22 3.74 10.24 2.26
C ASP A 22 2.53 10.29 1.31
N ALA A 23 1.42 9.66 1.71
CA ALA A 23 0.17 9.61 0.93
C ALA A 23 -0.43 10.98 0.57
N HIS A 24 -0.02 12.06 1.25
CA HIS A 24 -0.45 13.43 0.93
C HIS A 24 0.37 14.06 -0.22
N ASP A 25 1.54 13.53 -0.57
CA ASP A 25 2.40 14.07 -1.63
C ASP A 25 1.92 13.58 -3.02
N PRO A 26 1.77 14.45 -4.03
CA PRO A 26 1.31 14.04 -5.36
C PRO A 26 2.20 13.01 -6.07
N ASN A 27 3.44 12.80 -5.63
CA ASN A 27 4.37 11.78 -6.13
C ASN A 27 4.34 10.48 -5.31
N HIS A 28 3.40 10.32 -4.37
CA HIS A 28 3.23 9.09 -3.61
C HIS A 28 3.05 7.89 -4.52
N TRP A 29 3.54 6.72 -4.12
CA TRP A 29 3.32 5.51 -4.90
C TRP A 29 1.84 5.13 -4.86
N VAL A 30 1.34 4.46 -5.89
CA VAL A 30 -0.08 4.07 -5.97
C VAL A 30 -0.48 3.20 -4.77
N GLY A 31 0.42 2.36 -4.27
CA GLY A 31 0.19 1.52 -3.08
C GLY A 31 0.22 2.25 -1.74
N THR A 32 0.65 3.53 -1.69
CA THR A 32 0.77 4.29 -0.46
C THR A 32 -0.58 4.85 -0.04
N LEU A 33 -1.23 4.12 0.88
CA LEU A 33 -2.55 4.47 1.41
C LEU A 33 -2.46 5.34 2.66
N GLY A 34 -1.32 5.32 3.36
CA GLY A 34 -1.12 6.00 4.64
C GLY A 34 -1.62 5.18 5.84
N ASN A 35 -2.03 5.88 6.90
CA ASN A 35 -2.26 5.31 8.22
C ASN A 35 -3.74 5.10 8.57
N VAL A 36 -4.05 3.96 9.21
CA VAL A 36 -5.32 3.72 9.91
C VAL A 36 -5.29 4.46 11.25
N LYS A 37 -6.33 5.24 11.55
CA LYS A 37 -6.46 6.01 12.80
C LYS A 37 -7.70 5.55 13.55
N ASN A 38 -7.58 5.24 14.84
CA ASN A 38 -8.70 4.79 15.69
C ASN A 38 -9.50 3.62 15.09
N GLY A 39 -8.80 2.66 14.48
CA GLY A 39 -9.40 1.49 13.84
C GLY A 39 -10.15 1.78 12.53
N LYS A 40 -10.05 3.01 11.99
CA LYS A 40 -10.66 3.40 10.72
C LYS A 40 -9.62 3.89 9.72
N TYR A 41 -9.76 3.43 8.49
CA TYR A 41 -9.07 4.02 7.37
C TYR A 41 -9.91 5.16 6.82
N GLU A 42 -9.37 6.37 6.79
CA GLU A 42 -10.02 7.53 6.20
C GLU A 42 -9.33 7.89 4.90
N ASN A 43 -10.09 7.85 3.80
CA ASN A 43 -9.55 8.10 2.47
C ASN A 43 -9.44 9.61 2.19
N HIS A 44 -8.49 10.29 2.82
CA HIS A 44 -8.36 11.74 2.64
C HIS A 44 -7.62 12.13 1.35
N HIS A 45 -6.68 11.29 0.86
CA HIS A 45 -5.75 11.71 -0.20
C HIS A 45 -5.46 10.68 -1.28
N ASN A 46 -5.97 9.45 -1.17
CA ASN A 46 -5.66 8.43 -2.18
C ASN A 46 -6.59 8.53 -3.39
N HIS A 47 -6.12 9.26 -4.38
CA HIS A 47 -6.77 9.44 -5.68
C HIS A 47 -6.11 8.60 -6.79
N LYS A 48 -5.00 7.90 -6.49
CA LYS A 48 -4.24 7.14 -7.49
C LYS A 48 -4.71 5.69 -7.63
N VAL A 49 -5.17 5.09 -6.54
CA VAL A 49 -5.70 3.71 -6.57
C VAL A 49 -6.95 3.66 -7.43
N SER A 50 -6.99 2.69 -8.32
CA SER A 50 -8.16 2.42 -9.15
C SER A 50 -8.46 0.93 -9.15
N LEU A 51 -9.69 0.57 -9.51
CA LEU A 51 -10.05 -0.81 -9.82
C LEU A 51 -9.82 -1.13 -11.31
N PHE A 52 -9.45 -0.13 -12.11
CA PHE A 52 -9.33 -0.23 -13.57
C PHE A 52 -8.03 0.41 -14.08
N GLY A 53 -7.64 0.03 -15.30
CA GLY A 53 -6.50 0.61 -16.00
C GLY A 53 -5.14 0.30 -15.35
N ARG A 54 -4.14 1.15 -15.65
CA ARG A 54 -2.75 0.96 -15.20
C ARG A 54 -2.58 0.92 -13.68
N ASN A 55 -3.41 1.67 -12.96
CA ASN A 55 -3.38 1.73 -11.50
C ASN A 55 -4.33 0.71 -10.83
N SER A 56 -4.80 -0.30 -11.58
CA SER A 56 -5.68 -1.32 -11.01
C SER A 56 -4.99 -2.09 -9.88
N VAL A 57 -5.67 -2.15 -8.74
CA VAL A 57 -5.26 -2.97 -7.58
C VAL A 57 -5.92 -4.35 -7.55
N ILE A 58 -6.79 -4.66 -8.50
CA ILE A 58 -7.41 -6.00 -8.60
C ILE A 58 -6.31 -7.06 -8.77
N GLY A 59 -6.37 -8.12 -7.97
CA GLY A 59 -5.38 -9.20 -7.93
C GLY A 59 -4.10 -8.86 -7.15
N ARG A 60 -3.95 -7.64 -6.63
CA ARG A 60 -2.83 -7.24 -5.76
C ARG A 60 -3.16 -7.48 -4.29
N GLY A 61 -2.12 -7.44 -3.47
CA GLY A 61 -2.23 -7.50 -2.02
C GLY A 61 -2.54 -6.14 -1.39
N ILE A 62 -3.42 -6.13 -0.40
CA ILE A 62 -3.52 -5.06 0.60
C ILE A 62 -2.92 -5.59 1.91
N VAL A 63 -2.13 -4.77 2.61
CA VAL A 63 -1.41 -5.16 3.82
C VAL A 63 -1.58 -4.09 4.89
N LEU A 64 -1.90 -4.53 6.10
CA LEU A 64 -1.87 -3.70 7.31
C LEU A 64 -0.62 -4.04 8.10
N PHE A 65 0.08 -3.02 8.58
CA PHE A 65 1.32 -3.15 9.33
C PHE A 65 1.14 -2.76 10.80
N GLU A 66 2.06 -3.18 11.65
CA GLU A 66 1.98 -2.95 13.09
C GLU A 66 2.28 -1.51 13.51
N ASN A 67 3.23 -0.85 12.83
CA ASN A 67 3.65 0.51 13.17
C ASN A 67 3.02 1.53 12.23
N ARG A 68 2.98 2.76 12.72
CA ARG A 68 2.63 3.93 11.93
C ARG A 68 3.65 4.12 10.82
N ASP A 69 3.14 4.32 9.61
CA ASP A 69 3.91 4.79 8.46
C ASP A 69 4.40 6.22 8.69
N ASP A 70 5.72 6.39 8.59
CA ASP A 70 6.41 7.67 8.76
C ASP A 70 6.43 8.57 7.52
N GLY A 71 5.82 8.13 6.42
CA GLY A 71 5.72 8.92 5.19
C GLY A 71 7.02 9.01 4.38
N GLY A 72 8.05 8.24 4.72
CA GLY A 72 9.35 8.32 4.03
C GLY A 72 10.14 9.59 4.33
N GLU A 73 9.81 10.28 5.42
CA GLU A 73 10.39 11.58 5.78
C GLU A 73 11.78 11.45 6.40
N PHE A 74 12.10 10.31 7.03
CA PHE A 74 13.39 10.12 7.67
C PHE A 74 14.48 9.71 6.66
N SER A 75 15.73 10.04 7.00
CA SER A 75 16.91 9.70 6.19
C SER A 75 17.32 8.22 6.29
N THR A 76 16.56 7.40 7.02
CA THR A 76 16.84 5.97 7.14
C THR A 76 16.42 5.23 5.89
N ARG A 77 17.17 4.17 5.54
CA ARG A 77 16.86 3.32 4.38
C ARG A 77 15.47 2.69 4.51
N GLU A 78 15.07 2.33 5.73
CA GLU A 78 13.77 1.72 5.98
C GLU A 78 12.61 2.69 5.74
N SER A 79 12.70 3.92 6.26
CA SER A 79 11.71 4.98 6.02
C SER A 79 11.53 5.23 4.51
N GLN A 80 12.64 5.42 3.78
CA GLN A 80 12.59 5.71 2.35
C GLN A 80 12.12 4.53 1.47
N GLN A 81 12.16 3.29 1.98
CA GLN A 81 11.76 2.11 1.21
C GLN A 81 10.35 1.62 1.56
N ILE A 82 9.98 1.66 2.85
CA ILE A 82 8.73 1.06 3.36
C ILE A 82 8.04 1.91 4.44
N GLY A 83 8.59 3.05 4.85
CA GLY A 83 7.95 3.92 5.85
C GLY A 83 8.09 3.48 7.30
N SER A 84 9.09 2.64 7.63
CA SER A 84 9.35 2.12 8.98
C SER A 84 8.14 1.45 9.65
N VAL A 85 7.30 0.80 8.84
CA VAL A 85 6.01 0.23 9.25
C VAL A 85 6.11 -1.08 10.05
N GLY A 86 7.30 -1.69 10.15
CA GLY A 86 7.50 -2.95 10.86
C GLY A 86 6.89 -4.15 10.14
N ARG A 87 6.45 -5.16 10.89
CA ARG A 87 5.93 -6.42 10.33
C ARG A 87 4.46 -6.31 9.88
N PRO A 88 4.05 -7.08 8.86
CA PRO A 88 2.65 -7.14 8.46
C PRO A 88 1.81 -7.87 9.52
N VAL A 89 0.65 -7.32 9.88
CA VAL A 89 -0.29 -7.90 10.86
C VAL A 89 -1.48 -8.58 10.19
N ALA A 90 -1.91 -8.08 9.03
CA ALA A 90 -2.99 -8.65 8.24
C ALA A 90 -2.80 -8.32 6.77
N CYS A 91 -3.32 -9.17 5.89
CA CYS A 91 -3.29 -8.94 4.45
C CYS A 91 -4.42 -9.69 3.75
N GLY A 92 -4.69 -9.29 2.52
CA GLY A 92 -5.65 -9.96 1.65
C GLY A 92 -5.40 -9.61 0.18
N ILE A 93 -5.98 -10.41 -0.71
CA ILE A 93 -5.99 -10.12 -2.14
C ILE A 93 -7.24 -9.30 -2.47
N VAL A 94 -7.06 -8.20 -3.21
CA VAL A 94 -8.20 -7.40 -3.69
C VAL A 94 -8.87 -8.13 -4.85
N GLY A 95 -10.00 -8.77 -4.55
CA GLY A 95 -10.82 -9.48 -5.54
C GLY A 95 -11.94 -8.62 -6.13
N ARG A 96 -12.59 -9.13 -7.18
CA ARG A 96 -13.84 -8.55 -7.68
C ARG A 96 -15.01 -9.11 -6.88
N LEU A 97 -15.90 -8.24 -6.42
CA LEU A 97 -17.18 -8.66 -5.84
C LEU A 97 -18.13 -9.09 -6.97
N GLY A 98 -18.70 -10.30 -6.89
CA GLY A 98 -19.68 -10.80 -7.85
C GLY A 98 -19.11 -11.39 -9.14
N GLY A 99 -17.80 -11.58 -9.26
CA GLY A 99 -17.21 -12.34 -10.36
C GLY A 99 -17.20 -13.84 -10.06
N SER A 100 -17.76 -14.67 -10.95
CA SER A 100 -17.46 -16.11 -10.93
C SER A 100 -15.97 -16.29 -11.22
N PHE A 101 -15.26 -16.86 -10.26
CA PHE A 101 -13.91 -17.36 -10.49
C PHE A 101 -14.05 -18.66 -11.30
N VAL A 102 -14.05 -18.52 -12.62
CA VAL A 102 -13.91 -19.65 -13.56
C VAL A 102 -12.43 -19.77 -13.90
#